data_AF-A0A162DLK3-F1
#
_entry.id   AF-A0A162DLK3-F1
#
_cell.length_a   1.000
_cell.length_b   1.000
_cell.length_c   1.000
_cell.angle_alpha   90.00
_cell.angle_beta   90.00
_cell.angle_gamma   90.00
#
_symmetry.space_group_name_H-M   'P 1'
#
loop_
_entity.id
_entity.type
_entity.pdbx_description
1 polymer ?
#
loop_
_entity_poly.entity_id
_entity_poly.type
_entity_poly.pdbx_seq_one_letter_code
_entity_poly.pdbx_strand_id
1 'polypeptide(L)'
;MKNTATRARSRFAGIVVILLLATRAHAEPIRTPVTDARPVLLAALQSTDGAAHGVLIGKVADAITRHFQATSPIYIDVSTVKRYRETGCSRLKVLFWQAGLKLPDVAVPRKQTIEFGINYCLDGLPPKSLL
;
A
#
# COMPACT_ATOMS: atom_id res chain seq x y z
N MET A 1 14.02 67.28 35.84
CA MET A 1 14.59 65.97 36.23
C MET A 1 14.16 64.95 35.18
N LYS A 2 15.11 64.16 34.66
CA LYS A 2 14.92 63.20 33.56
C LYS A 2 14.03 62.02 33.99
N ASN A 3 13.11 61.56 33.15
CA ASN A 3 13.21 60.23 32.52
C ASN A 3 11.98 59.86 31.67
N THR A 4 12.30 59.60 30.41
CA THR A 4 11.53 58.91 29.38
C THR A 4 11.34 57.43 29.73
N ALA A 5 10.14 56.88 29.56
CA ALA A 5 9.94 55.46 29.29
C ALA A 5 8.65 55.25 28.49
N THR A 6 8.73 54.29 27.58
CA THR A 6 8.00 54.21 26.31
C THR A 6 7.21 52.90 26.26
N ARG A 7 6.05 52.92 25.59
CA ARG A 7 5.31 51.76 25.00
C ARG A 7 4.67 50.75 25.98
N ALA A 8 3.56 50.07 25.67
CA ALA A 8 2.93 49.80 24.38
C ALA A 8 1.40 49.70 24.53
N ARG A 9 0.65 50.20 23.54
CA ARG A 9 -0.79 49.98 23.42
C ARG A 9 -1.04 48.61 22.79
N SER A 10 -1.57 47.68 23.57
CA SER A 10 -2.03 46.38 23.09
C SER A 10 -3.35 46.56 22.33
N ARG A 11 -3.36 46.24 21.03
CA ARG A 11 -4.58 46.08 20.23
C ARG A 11 -4.70 44.60 19.87
N PHE A 12 -5.48 43.88 20.67
CA PHE A 12 -6.01 42.58 20.29
C PHE A 12 -7.26 42.80 19.43
N ALA A 13 -7.20 42.39 18.16
CA ALA A 13 -8.37 42.14 17.33
C ALA A 13 -8.06 40.94 16.44
N GLY A 14 -8.87 39.88 16.60
CA GLY A 14 -8.50 38.48 16.36
C GLY A 14 -8.28 38.08 14.91
N ILE A 15 -7.25 37.25 14.71
CA ILE A 15 -7.13 36.35 13.56
C ILE A 15 -7.65 35.00 14.04
N VAL A 16 -8.87 34.64 13.65
CA VAL A 16 -9.40 33.28 13.86
C VAL A 16 -8.84 32.40 12.74
N VAL A 17 -7.78 31.66 13.05
CA VAL A 17 -7.25 30.62 12.16
C VAL A 17 -8.11 29.37 12.36
N ILE A 18 -8.98 29.08 11.39
CA ILE A 18 -9.74 27.82 11.34
C ILE A 18 -8.78 26.73 10.86
N LEU A 19 -8.26 25.92 11.80
CA LEU A 19 -7.54 24.69 11.47
C LEU A 19 -8.53 23.68 10.89
N LEU A 20 -8.55 23.53 9.56
CA LEU A 20 -9.19 22.40 8.89
C LEU A 20 -8.38 21.12 9.20
N LEU A 21 -8.81 20.38 10.22
CA LEU A 21 -8.33 19.01 10.44
C LEU A 21 -8.85 18.12 9.30
N ALA A 22 -8.03 17.92 8.27
CA ALA A 22 -8.29 16.92 7.25
C ALA A 22 -8.12 15.52 7.87
N THR A 23 -9.21 14.94 8.39
CA THR A 23 -9.26 13.53 8.76
C THR A 23 -9.12 12.69 7.50
N ARG A 24 -7.97 12.04 7.31
CA ARG A 24 -7.80 11.04 6.25
C ARG A 24 -8.61 9.80 6.63
N ALA A 25 -9.83 9.69 6.11
CA ALA A 25 -10.55 8.41 6.13
C ALA A 25 -9.75 7.42 5.28
N HIS A 26 -9.15 6.42 5.91
CA HIS A 26 -8.55 5.30 5.21
C HIS A 26 -9.67 4.41 4.69
N ALA A 27 -10.09 4.63 3.44
CA ALA A 27 -10.96 3.69 2.75
C ALA A 27 -10.23 2.36 2.62
N GLU A 28 -10.92 1.26 2.93
CA GLU A 28 -10.37 -0.07 2.70
C GLU A 28 -10.17 -0.25 1.18
N PRO A 29 -8.98 -0.74 0.74
CA PRO A 29 -8.73 -0.86 -0.69
C PRO A 29 -9.71 -1.84 -1.33
N ILE A 30 -10.22 -1.51 -2.51
CA ILE A 30 -11.01 -2.45 -3.32
C ILE A 30 -10.09 -3.59 -3.73
N ARG A 31 -10.47 -4.83 -3.40
CA ARG A 31 -9.70 -6.04 -3.73
C ARG A 31 -10.44 -6.88 -4.75
N THR A 32 -9.92 -6.93 -5.98
CA THR A 32 -10.51 -7.72 -7.06
C THR A 32 -10.12 -9.19 -6.94
N PRO A 33 -11.05 -10.15 -7.17
CA PRO A 33 -10.69 -11.56 -7.30
C PRO A 33 -9.81 -11.78 -8.52
N VAL A 34 -8.66 -12.42 -8.34
CA VAL A 34 -7.70 -12.71 -9.41
C VAL A 34 -7.18 -14.14 -9.31
N THR A 35 -6.94 -14.79 -10.45
CA THR A 35 -6.42 -16.18 -10.47
C THR A 35 -4.90 -16.24 -10.29
N ASP A 36 -4.20 -15.13 -10.55
CA ASP A 36 -2.77 -14.98 -10.41
C ASP A 36 -2.38 -13.50 -10.17
N ALA A 37 -1.09 -13.23 -10.02
CA ALA A 37 -0.59 -11.90 -9.68
C ALA A 37 -0.62 -10.88 -10.84
N ARG A 38 -0.56 -11.33 -12.10
CA ARG A 38 -0.33 -10.46 -13.27
C ARG A 38 -1.34 -9.32 -13.38
N PRO A 39 -2.67 -9.53 -13.22
CA PRO A 39 -3.63 -8.44 -13.30
C PRO A 39 -3.36 -7.32 -12.30
N VAL A 40 -2.92 -7.67 -11.09
CA VAL A 40 -2.63 -6.70 -10.02
C VAL A 40 -1.33 -5.94 -10.30
N LEU A 41 -0.32 -6.61 -10.85
CA LEU A 41 0.92 -5.96 -11.29
C LEU A 41 0.64 -4.91 -12.37
N LEU A 42 -0.15 -5.26 -13.38
CA LEU A 42 -0.51 -4.34 -14.46
C LEU A 42 -1.37 -3.17 -13.95
N ALA A 43 -2.33 -3.44 -13.08
CA ALA A 43 -3.15 -2.40 -12.47
C ALA A 43 -2.30 -1.41 -11.67
N ALA A 44 -1.29 -1.86 -10.91
CA ALA A 44 -0.40 -0.97 -10.17
C ALA A 44 0.46 -0.09 -11.10
N LEU A 45 0.91 -0.62 -12.24
CA LEU A 45 1.66 0.15 -13.25
C LEU A 45 0.80 1.27 -13.86
N GLN A 46 -0.48 0.96 -14.11
CA GLN A 46 -1.46 1.86 -14.72
C GLN A 46 -2.10 2.83 -13.71
N SER A 47 -2.03 2.53 -12.41
CA SER A 47 -2.61 3.37 -11.37
C SER A 47 -1.86 4.70 -11.22
N THR A 48 -2.64 5.76 -10.94
CA THR A 48 -2.13 7.10 -10.64
C THR A 48 -1.41 7.16 -9.30
N ASP A 49 -1.91 6.43 -8.29
CA ASP A 49 -1.28 6.30 -6.98
C ASP A 49 -0.16 5.24 -6.95
N GLY A 50 -0.02 4.48 -8.05
CA GLY A 50 0.98 3.42 -8.19
C GLY A 50 0.69 2.17 -7.36
N ALA A 51 -0.53 1.98 -6.87
CA ALA A 51 -0.93 0.83 -6.07
C ALA A 51 -2.09 0.04 -6.70
N ALA A 52 -2.14 -1.26 -6.39
CA ALA A 52 -3.27 -2.11 -6.70
C ALA A 52 -3.37 -3.27 -5.70
N HIS A 53 -4.59 -3.79 -5.54
CA HIS A 53 -4.90 -4.79 -4.53
C HIS A 53 -5.79 -5.89 -5.11
N GLY A 54 -5.56 -7.13 -4.67
CA GLY A 54 -6.34 -8.28 -5.11
C GLY A 54 -6.55 -9.32 -4.02
N VAL A 55 -7.44 -10.26 -4.33
CA VAL A 55 -7.64 -11.51 -3.58
C VAL A 55 -7.36 -12.66 -4.53
N LEU A 56 -6.41 -13.53 -4.21
CA LEU A 56 -6.15 -14.72 -5.01
C LEU A 56 -7.29 -15.73 -4.85
N ILE A 57 -7.80 -16.22 -5.97
CA ILE A 57 -8.84 -17.25 -6.05
C ILE A 57 -8.38 -18.43 -6.92
N GLY A 58 -9.12 -19.54 -6.82
CA GLY A 58 -8.92 -20.73 -7.63
C GLY A 58 -8.22 -21.86 -6.87
N LYS A 59 -8.09 -23.00 -7.54
CA LYS A 59 -7.77 -24.30 -6.91
C LYS A 59 -6.52 -24.27 -6.02
N VAL A 60 -5.47 -23.56 -6.45
CA VAL A 60 -4.21 -23.45 -5.70
C VAL A 60 -4.40 -22.60 -4.44
N ALA A 61 -5.04 -21.43 -4.56
CA ALA A 61 -5.33 -20.57 -3.41
C ALA A 61 -6.23 -21.29 -2.39
N ASP A 62 -7.22 -22.04 -2.87
CA ASP A 62 -8.09 -22.84 -2.01
C ASP A 62 -7.33 -23.98 -1.31
N ALA A 63 -6.41 -24.64 -2.02
CA ALA A 63 -5.59 -25.72 -1.45
C ALA A 63 -4.67 -25.20 -0.34
N ILE A 64 -4.01 -24.06 -0.55
CA ILE A 64 -3.16 -23.40 0.46
C ILE A 64 -4.01 -23.02 1.68
N THR A 65 -5.15 -22.37 1.46
CA THR A 65 -6.08 -21.95 2.52
C THR A 65 -6.54 -23.14 3.37
N ARG A 66 -6.91 -24.26 2.72
CA ARG A 66 -7.30 -25.49 3.42
C ARG A 66 -6.13 -26.14 4.16
N HIS A 67 -4.95 -26.20 3.53
CA HIS A 67 -3.76 -26.82 4.12
C HIS A 67 -3.38 -26.15 5.45
N PHE A 68 -3.39 -24.82 5.50
CA PHE A 68 -3.09 -24.05 6.71
C PHE A 68 -4.33 -23.75 7.57
N GLN A 69 -5.51 -24.27 7.22
CA GLN A 69 -6.78 -23.98 7.88
C GLN A 69 -6.98 -22.48 8.15
N ALA A 70 -6.61 -21.65 7.18
CA ALA A 70 -6.59 -20.20 7.32
C ALA A 70 -8.01 -19.62 7.38
N THR A 71 -8.17 -18.52 8.12
CA THR A 71 -9.47 -17.85 8.28
C THR A 71 -9.68 -16.70 7.29
N SER A 72 -8.68 -16.40 6.46
CA SER A 72 -8.78 -15.39 5.41
C SER A 72 -8.34 -15.96 4.07
N PRO A 73 -8.74 -15.37 2.94
CA PRO A 73 -8.12 -15.68 1.65
C PRO A 73 -6.68 -15.16 1.60
N ILE A 74 -5.99 -15.50 0.51
CA ILE A 74 -4.66 -14.96 0.23
C ILE A 74 -4.83 -13.61 -0.47
N TYR A 75 -4.29 -12.58 0.12
CA TYR A 75 -4.29 -11.22 -0.41
C TYR A 75 -2.99 -10.94 -1.16
N ILE A 76 -3.08 -10.08 -2.16
CA ILE A 76 -1.94 -9.50 -2.87
C ILE A 76 -2.08 -7.98 -2.86
N ASP A 77 -1.00 -7.31 -2.43
CA ASP A 77 -0.85 -5.87 -2.48
C ASP A 77 0.39 -5.54 -3.32
N VAL A 78 0.23 -4.66 -4.30
CA VAL A 78 1.31 -4.22 -5.19
C VAL A 78 1.44 -2.72 -5.10
N SER A 79 2.67 -2.23 -4.95
CA SER A 79 2.97 -0.80 -4.94
C SER A 79 4.21 -0.49 -5.78
N THR A 80 4.17 0.61 -6.51
CA THR A 80 5.31 1.12 -7.28
C THR A 80 6.36 1.72 -6.33
N VAL A 81 7.58 1.20 -6.40
CA VAL A 81 8.75 1.70 -5.64
C VAL A 81 9.52 2.74 -6.44
N LYS A 82 9.70 2.50 -7.73
CA LYS A 82 10.43 3.39 -8.66
C LYS A 82 9.84 3.23 -10.06
N ARG A 83 9.56 4.33 -10.76
CA ARG A 83 9.28 4.30 -12.20
C ARG A 83 10.61 4.41 -12.97
N TYR A 84 10.80 3.59 -13.99
CA TYR A 84 11.99 3.63 -14.84
C TYR A 84 11.83 4.67 -15.95
N ARG A 85 12.93 5.02 -16.62
CA ARG A 85 12.89 5.88 -17.82
C ARG A 85 12.14 5.23 -18.97
N GLU A 86 12.19 3.91 -19.07
CA GLU A 86 11.41 3.14 -20.04
C GLU A 86 9.92 3.23 -19.69
N THR A 87 9.12 3.75 -20.63
CA THR A 87 7.69 3.99 -20.43
C THR A 87 6.95 2.69 -20.10
N GLY A 88 6.10 2.74 -19.07
CA GLY A 88 5.31 1.58 -18.64
C GLY A 88 6.09 0.57 -17.80
N CYS A 89 7.35 0.85 -17.46
CA CYS A 89 8.17 -0.02 -16.62
C CYS A 89 8.37 0.55 -15.22
N SER A 90 8.36 -0.30 -14.21
CA SER A 90 8.62 0.10 -12.82
C SER A 90 9.24 -1.02 -12.00
N ARG A 91 9.93 -0.62 -10.92
CA ARG A 91 10.18 -1.47 -9.76
C ARG A 91 8.91 -1.54 -8.95
N LEU A 92 8.31 -2.72 -8.85
CA LEU A 92 7.16 -2.99 -8.01
C LEU A 92 7.61 -3.70 -6.73
N LYS A 93 6.95 -3.39 -5.62
CA LYS A 93 6.93 -4.20 -4.40
C LYS A 93 5.64 -5.01 -4.41
N VAL A 94 5.77 -6.32 -4.16
CA VAL A 94 4.67 -7.28 -4.15
C VAL A 94 4.63 -7.90 -2.77
N LEU A 95 3.49 -7.79 -2.11
CA LEU A 95 3.23 -8.35 -0.79
C LEU A 95 2.06 -9.32 -0.89
N PHE A 96 2.34 -10.61 -0.69
CA PHE A 96 1.31 -11.59 -0.41
C PHE A 96 1.13 -11.73 1.08
N TRP A 97 -0.12 -11.84 1.53
CA TRP A 97 -0.38 -12.13 2.93
C TRP A 97 -1.67 -12.88 3.16
N GLN A 98 -1.70 -13.66 4.23
CA GLN A 98 -2.89 -14.38 4.67
C GLN A 98 -2.88 -14.42 6.19
N ALA A 99 -4.06 -14.30 6.80
CA ALA A 99 -4.26 -14.30 8.24
C ALA A 99 -4.93 -15.60 8.71
N GLY A 100 -4.77 -15.88 10.00
CA GLY A 100 -5.39 -17.03 10.63
C GLY A 100 -4.79 -18.37 10.25
N LEU A 101 -3.55 -18.42 9.73
CA LEU A 101 -2.88 -19.69 9.43
C LEU A 101 -2.61 -20.43 10.74
N LYS A 102 -3.03 -21.69 10.79
CA LYS A 102 -2.60 -22.63 11.83
C LYS A 102 -1.29 -23.25 11.38
N LEU A 103 -0.22 -22.94 12.11
CA LEU A 103 1.11 -23.46 11.84
C LEU A 103 1.43 -24.57 12.84
N PRO A 104 2.22 -25.59 12.44
CA PRO A 104 2.73 -26.57 13.37
C PRO A 104 3.44 -25.88 14.54
N ASP A 105 3.26 -26.41 15.75
CA ASP A 105 3.90 -25.93 16.98
C ASP A 105 3.60 -24.48 17.38
N VAL A 106 2.56 -23.86 16.78
CA VAL A 106 2.11 -22.51 17.13
C VAL A 106 0.67 -22.55 17.64
N ALA A 107 0.48 -22.22 18.92
CA ALA A 107 -0.83 -22.30 19.58
C ALA A 107 -1.88 -21.29 19.08
N VAL A 108 -1.44 -20.14 18.54
CA VAL A 108 -2.34 -19.06 18.12
C VAL A 108 -2.21 -18.83 16.61
N PRO A 109 -3.32 -18.78 15.85
CA PRO A 109 -3.28 -18.52 14.41
C PRO A 109 -2.47 -17.26 14.05
N ARG A 110 -1.70 -17.34 12.97
CA ARG A 110 -0.77 -16.27 12.57
C ARG A 110 -1.11 -15.65 11.23
N LYS A 111 -0.66 -14.41 11.07
CA LYS A 111 -0.52 -13.78 9.76
C LYS A 111 0.84 -14.16 9.19
N GLN A 112 0.85 -14.60 7.95
CA GLN A 112 2.07 -14.83 7.19
C GLN A 112 2.13 -13.85 6.03
N THR A 113 3.34 -13.38 5.72
CA THR A 113 3.62 -12.38 4.70
C THR A 113 4.80 -12.83 3.86
N ILE A 114 4.68 -12.70 2.54
CA ILE A 114 5.77 -12.90 1.60
C ILE A 114 5.91 -11.58 0.83
N GLU A 115 7.03 -10.89 1.03
CA GLU A 115 7.33 -9.64 0.35
C GLU A 115 8.55 -9.83 -0.55
N PHE A 116 8.45 -9.35 -1.78
CA PHE A 116 9.57 -9.22 -2.68
C PHE A 116 9.35 -8.04 -3.61
N GLY A 117 10.35 -7.69 -4.40
CA GLY A 117 10.14 -6.75 -5.49
C GLY A 117 10.49 -7.34 -6.84
N ILE A 118 9.82 -6.84 -7.88
CA ILE A 118 10.01 -7.23 -9.27
C ILE A 118 10.19 -6.00 -10.17
N ASN A 119 11.02 -6.12 -11.22
CA ASN A 119 11.10 -5.11 -12.28
C ASN A 119 10.15 -5.58 -13.38
N TYR A 120 9.12 -4.79 -13.68
CA TYR A 120 8.01 -5.23 -14.50
C TYR A 120 7.53 -4.12 -15.43
N CYS A 121 7.21 -4.49 -16.66
CA CYS A 121 6.69 -3.61 -17.70
C CYS A 121 5.29 -4.05 -18.13
N LEU A 122 4.57 -3.18 -18.85
CA LEU A 122 3.21 -3.45 -19.34
C LEU A 122 3.13 -4.63 -20.32
N ASP A 123 4.22 -4.95 -21.02
CA ASP A 123 4.34 -6.12 -21.88
C ASP A 123 4.60 -7.44 -21.10
N GLY A 124 4.78 -7.35 -19.78
CA GLY A 124 5.05 -8.46 -18.89
C GLY A 124 6.52 -8.90 -18.85
N LEU A 125 7.42 -8.18 -19.51
CA LEU A 125 8.87 -8.42 -19.49
C LEU A 125 9.55 -7.49 -18.46
N PRO A 126 10.80 -7.82 -18.05
CA PRO A 126 11.61 -6.85 -17.33
C PRO A 126 12.03 -5.69 -18.25
N PRO A 127 12.31 -4.50 -17.69
CA PRO A 127 12.83 -3.38 -18.46
C PRO A 127 14.19 -3.72 -19.08
N LYS A 128 14.47 -3.14 -20.23
CA LYS A 128 15.76 -3.30 -20.93
C LYS A 128 16.90 -2.60 -20.18
N SER A 129 16.54 -1.62 -19.33
CA SER A 129 17.47 -0.85 -18.51
C SER A 129 16.84 -0.49 -17.16
N LEU A 130 17.65 -0.46 -16.10
CA LEU A 130 17.20 -0.13 -14.73
C LEU A 130 17.34 1.36 -14.38
N LEU A 131 17.65 2.18 -15.39
CA LEU A 131 17.82 3.64 -15.25
C LEU A 131 16.51 4.34 -14.88
#